data_AF-A0A3Q7Q8T7-F1
#
_entry.id   AF-A0A3Q7Q8T7-F1
#
_cell.length_a   1.000
_cell.length_b   1.000
_cell.length_c   1.000
_cell.angle_alpha   90.00
_cell.angle_beta   90.00
_cell.angle_gamma   90.00
#
_symmetry.space_group_name_H-M   'P 1'
#
loop_
_entity.id
_entity.type
_entity.pdbx_description
1 polymer ?
#
loop_
_entity_poly.entity_id
_entity_poly.type
_entity_poly.pdbx_seq_one_letter_code
_entity_poly.pdbx_strand_id
1 'polypeptide(L)' 'MPSHKTFRIKRFRAKKQKQNRPIPQWIRMKTGNKIRYNSKRRHWRRIKLGL' A
#
# COMPACT_ATOMS: atom_id res chain seq x y z
N MET A 1 20.39 9.11 -11.24
CA MET A 1 20.16 7.69 -10.88
C MET A 1 19.47 7.59 -9.53
N PRO A 2 18.61 6.58 -9.27
CA PRO A 2 18.08 6.35 -7.93
C PRO A 2 19.22 6.04 -6.95
N SER A 3 19.05 6.42 -5.68
CA SER A 3 20.13 6.24 -4.70
C SER A 3 20.47 4.77 -4.47
N HIS A 4 21.74 4.50 -4.18
CA HIS A 4 22.23 3.17 -3.85
C HIS A 4 21.62 2.71 -2.53
N LYS A 5 20.85 1.62 -2.57
CA LYS A 5 20.12 1.07 -1.42
C LYS A 5 20.35 -0.43 -1.35
N THR A 6 20.40 -0.94 -0.12
CA THR A 6 20.46 -2.37 0.13
C THR A 6 19.22 -3.09 -0.41
N PHE A 7 19.37 -4.37 -0.73
CA PHE A 7 18.27 -5.19 -1.24
C PHE A 7 17.08 -5.27 -0.28
N ARG A 8 17.34 -5.32 1.04
CA ARG A 8 16.31 -5.33 2.08
C ARG A 8 15.43 -4.08 2.04
N ILE A 9 16.02 -2.89 1.89
CA ILE A 9 15.27 -1.62 1.77
C ILE A 9 14.46 -1.60 0.47
N LYS A 10 15.05 -2.08 -0.65
CA LYS A 10 14.34 -2.17 -1.94
C LYS A 10 13.11 -3.08 -1.84
N ARG A 11 13.24 -4.27 -1.24
CA ARG A 11 12.12 -5.20 -1.00
C ARG A 11 11.04 -4.60 -0.12
N PHE A 12 11.41 -3.91 0.95
CA PHE A 12 10.44 -3.24 1.81
C PHE A 12 9.64 -2.18 1.04
N ARG A 13 10.34 -1.31 0.29
CA ARG A 13 9.69 -0.25 -0.51
C ARG A 13 8.76 -0.84 -1.56
N ALA A 14 9.18 -1.90 -2.25
CA ALA A 14 8.35 -2.61 -3.22
C ALA A 14 7.08 -3.20 -2.58
N LYS A 15 7.18 -3.81 -1.39
CA LYS A 15 6.01 -4.34 -0.65
C LYS A 15 5.05 -3.21 -0.26
N LYS A 16 5.56 -2.09 0.26
CA LYS A 16 4.73 -0.93 0.64
C LYS A 16 4.05 -0.28 -0.56
N GLN A 17 4.69 -0.26 -1.72
CA GLN A 17 4.08 0.20 -2.97
C GLN A 17 2.94 -0.72 -3.41
N LYS A 18 3.15 -2.05 -3.40
CA LYS A 18 2.11 -3.05 -3.76
C LYS A 18 0.89 -3.02 -2.83
N GLN A 19 1.09 -2.75 -1.54
CA GLN A 19 0.00 -2.62 -0.56
C GLN A 19 -0.86 -1.36 -0.76
N ASN A 20 -0.32 -0.31 -1.39
CA ASN A 20 -0.95 1.00 -1.48
C ASN A 20 -1.93 1.11 -2.67
N ARG A 21 -2.92 0.21 -2.73
CA ARG A 21 -3.91 0.11 -3.81
C ARG A 21 -5.35 0.21 -3.28
N PRO A 22 -6.32 0.65 -4.11
CA PRO A 22 -7.75 0.60 -3.76
C PRO A 22 -8.23 -0.86 -3.62
N ILE A 23 -9.39 -1.02 -2.98
CA ILE A 23 -10.02 -2.33 -2.84
C ILE A 23 -10.64 -2.74 -4.19
N PRO A 24 -10.44 -3.99 -4.65
CA PRO A 24 -11.11 -4.52 -5.83
C PRO A 24 -12.64 -4.50 -5.73
N GLN A 25 -13.31 -4.24 -6.87
CA GLN A 25 -14.76 -4.07 -6.90
C GLN A 25 -15.54 -5.30 -6.42
N TRP A 26 -15.14 -6.51 -6.82
CA TRP A 26 -15.81 -7.75 -6.43
C TRP A 26 -15.82 -7.99 -4.92
N ILE A 27 -14.84 -7.44 -4.17
CA ILE A 27 -14.85 -7.50 -2.70
C ILE A 27 -16.00 -6.66 -2.15
N ARG A 28 -16.29 -5.50 -2.75
CA ARG A 28 -17.43 -4.65 -2.34
C ARG A 28 -18.78 -5.32 -2.61
N MET A 29 -18.84 -6.21 -3.59
CA MET A 29 -20.05 -6.94 -3.98
C MET A 29 -20.34 -8.17 -3.11
N LYS A 30 -19.41 -8.58 -2.23
CA LYS A 30 -19.63 -9.71 -1.31
C LYS A 30 -20.75 -9.41 -0.31
N THR A 31 -21.71 -10.32 -0.19
CA THR A 31 -22.79 -10.26 0.80
C THR A 31 -22.24 -10.19 2.23
N GLY A 32 -22.85 -9.38 3.09
CA GLY A 32 -22.43 -9.21 4.49
C GLY A 32 -21.10 -8.48 4.69
N ASN A 33 -20.46 -7.96 3.62
CA ASN A 33 -19.18 -7.28 3.75
C ASN A 33 -19.35 -5.83 4.26
N LYS A 34 -18.69 -5.51 5.37
CA LYS A 34 -18.64 -4.16 5.96
C LYS A 34 -17.54 -3.27 5.36
N ILE A 35 -16.59 -3.85 4.61
CA ILE A 35 -15.42 -3.13 4.10
C ILE A 35 -15.79 -2.27 2.89
N ARG A 36 -15.62 -0.94 3.00
CA ARG A 36 -15.94 0.03 1.92
C ARG A 36 -14.71 0.56 1.18
N TYR A 37 -13.63 0.85 1.89
CA TYR A 37 -12.38 1.39 1.35
C TYR A 37 -11.16 0.87 2.12
N ASN A 38 -9.97 1.01 1.54
CA ASN A 38 -8.72 0.61 2.18
C ASN A 38 -8.28 1.70 3.18
N SER A 39 -8.61 1.52 4.46
CA SER A 39 -8.24 2.45 5.54
C SER A 39 -6.73 2.59 5.75
N LYS A 40 -5.95 1.59 5.33
CA LYS A 40 -4.48 1.57 5.43
C LYS A 40 -3.79 2.14 4.18
N ARG A 41 -4.55 2.69 3.22
CA ARG A 41 -3.98 3.36 2.05
C ARG A 41 -3.23 4.62 2.49
N ARG A 42 -2.02 4.82 1.97
CA ARG A 42 -1.11 5.87 2.41
C ARG A 42 -0.81 6.85 1.28
N HIS A 43 -0.86 8.15 1.57
CA HIS A 43 -0.33 9.17 0.66
C HIS A 43 1.10 9.57 1.06
N TRP A 44 2.01 9.64 0.09
CA TRP A 44 3.45 9.83 0.36
C TRP A 44 3.83 11.22 0.88
N ARG A 45 3.02 12.24 0.60
CA ARG A 45 3.20 13.58 1.16
C ARG A 45 2.74 13.66 2.62
N ARG A 46 1.66 12.97 2.98
CA ARG A 46 1.04 13.06 4.32
C ARG A 46 1.71 12.16 5.36
N ILE A 47 2.03 10.92 5.01
CA ILE A 47 2.58 9.92 5.96
C ILE A 47 3.85 9.29 5.39
N LYS A 48 4.96 9.34 6.15
CA LYS A 48 6.26 8.79 5.76
C LYS A 48 6.40 7.31 6.17
N LEU A 49 7.35 6.61 5.54
CA LEU A 49 7.54 5.16 5.75
C LEU A 49 8.42 4.80 6.96
N GLY A 50 9.13 5.77 7.55
CA GLY A 50 10.02 5.54 8.70
C GLY A 50 11.03 4.42 8.43
N LEU A 51 11.91 4.64 7.44
CA LEU A 51 12.91 3.68 6.96
C LEU A 51 14.30 4.27 7.04
#